data_AF-A0A327T1D1-F1
#
_entry.id   AF-A0A327T1D1-F1
#
_cell.length_a   1.000
_cell.length_b   1.000
_cell.length_c   1.000
_cell.angle_alpha   90.00
_cell.angle_beta   90.00
_cell.angle_gamma   90.00
#
_symmetry.space_group_name_H-M   'P 1'
#
loop_
_entity.id
_entity.type
_entity.pdbx_description
1 polymer ?
#
loop_
_entity_poly.entity_id
_entity_poly.type
_entity_poly.pdbx_seq_one_letter_code
_entity_poly.pdbx_strand_id
1 'polypeptide(L)'
;MKLIKIIAIQLFLTVFNSNAQQTYAVPDQKKSNLPNLSIGDSLPDFAIAKIINANQSAANTADYKSQLLIIDFWSTSCSGCVEALPKMDTLQKKFGSKIKILPVTYEKEDNVIVFWKNNKNTKNLALPSVTEDKIFAAYFKHRTIPHEVWIYKGKVVGITSSDFVDVDNIQTVLNGKQINWPVKNDFYTFDATKHLLFVPDPNQLDTASTFMKYAAISDYKAAVNAEGFGESGIIRDARKKTIRAFFLNHAIYNAYLINWNYLIKSTDLVKPTSTLMPNQIVWEVLDKSKYIFVEGSGAQQSWLTKNGICFESINPDTGQTDAEVHKSIIKDLDRLLGLHARWEKRKEKVLILVRTNKNILLKSKQELTSQYDDRLIIKGSLHQFKDLPLGSLITQMNRRADNPYVFDETDFTGNLDMDLNFSSWTDISGIQKALKPYGLDLKEEERLVDKFVFTEVEGGGIPNNKLITEANTKREAQKDMKGPSPEENNLFLMMNKKKPGVVTLPSGLQYKIIFQGKGIKPGLTDKVSVNYTGTLVNGKIFGSSSENGLPYVLYVDKLMKGWTEALQLMSVGSKWVIYIPANLAYGKGSNSGQIPPNSTLIFEIELLQIIK
;
A
#
# COMPACT_ATOMS: atom_id res chain seq x y z
N MET A 1 51.77 8.65 -12.53
CA MET A 1 50.51 9.38 -12.24
C MET A 1 49.33 8.52 -12.64
N LYS A 2 48.75 7.76 -11.69
CA LYS A 2 47.54 6.96 -11.87
C LYS A 2 46.40 7.68 -11.17
N LEU A 3 45.37 8.08 -11.93
CA LEU A 3 44.12 8.62 -11.40
C LEU A 3 43.32 7.46 -10.79
N ILE A 4 43.10 7.50 -9.48
CA ILE A 4 42.18 6.61 -8.77
C ILE A 4 40.78 7.21 -8.92
N LYS A 5 39.91 6.53 -9.68
CA LYS A 5 38.46 6.79 -9.69
C LYS A 5 37.89 6.33 -8.35
N ILE A 6 37.53 7.27 -7.49
CA ILE A 6 36.70 7.02 -6.30
C ILE A 6 35.27 6.83 -6.80
N ILE A 7 34.77 5.61 -6.72
CA ILE A 7 33.35 5.28 -6.94
C ILE A 7 32.60 5.80 -5.71
N ALA A 8 31.90 6.92 -5.86
CA ALA A 8 30.98 7.42 -4.85
C ALA A 8 29.72 6.54 -4.84
N ILE A 9 29.60 5.68 -3.83
CA ILE A 9 28.37 4.95 -3.52
C ILE A 9 27.38 6.00 -2.97
N GLN A 10 26.43 6.44 -3.80
CA GLN A 10 25.31 7.28 -3.37
C GLN A 10 24.37 6.45 -2.49
N LEU A 11 24.48 6.65 -1.17
CA LEU A 11 23.52 6.16 -0.20
C LEU A 11 22.22 6.97 -0.36
N PHE A 12 21.23 6.39 -1.03
CA PHE A 12 19.86 6.92 -1.07
C PHE A 12 19.22 6.78 0.32
N LEU A 13 19.37 7.79 1.18
CA LEU A 13 18.50 7.94 2.36
C LEU A 13 17.23 8.65 1.92
N THR A 14 16.22 7.83 1.77
CA THR A 14 14.90 8.11 1.25
C THR A 14 14.02 8.77 2.31
N VAL A 15 13.11 9.65 1.86
CA VAL A 15 11.95 10.04 2.66
C VAL A 15 10.95 8.91 2.55
N PHE A 16 10.92 8.04 3.56
CA PHE A 16 9.83 7.10 3.77
C PHE A 16 9.42 7.17 5.24
N ASN A 17 8.15 6.88 5.50
CA ASN A 17 7.74 6.32 6.78
C ASN A 17 8.76 5.25 7.16
N SER A 18 9.35 5.38 8.34
CA SER A 18 10.49 4.61 8.80
C SER A 18 10.14 3.17 9.19
N ASN A 19 9.51 2.44 8.27
CA ASN A 19 9.30 1.00 8.31
C ASN A 19 9.84 0.35 7.03
N ALA A 20 10.95 0.85 6.48
CA ALA A 20 11.68 0.12 5.45
C ALA A 20 12.44 -1.04 6.12
N GLN A 21 11.80 -2.21 6.11
CA GLN A 21 12.36 -3.47 6.55
C GLN A 21 13.59 -3.80 5.68
N GLN A 22 14.76 -3.92 6.30
CA GLN A 22 16.00 -4.18 5.58
C GLN A 22 16.22 -5.70 5.51
N THR A 23 16.43 -6.22 4.29
CA THR A 23 16.91 -7.58 4.08
C THR A 23 18.34 -7.67 4.58
N TYR A 24 18.57 -8.44 5.63
CA TYR A 24 19.92 -8.73 6.12
C TYR A 24 20.20 -10.22 6.10
N ALA A 25 21.42 -10.56 5.73
CA ALA A 25 21.95 -11.88 6.00
C ALA A 25 22.24 -11.99 7.52
N VAL A 26 21.24 -12.43 8.29
CA VAL A 26 21.50 -12.94 9.66
C VAL A 26 22.56 -14.03 9.52
N PRO A 27 23.73 -13.92 10.17
CA PRO A 27 24.82 -14.88 9.99
C PRO A 27 24.37 -16.33 10.23
N ASP A 28 24.50 -17.15 9.19
CA ASP A 28 24.42 -18.62 9.15
C ASP A 28 23.41 -19.31 10.10
N GLN A 29 22.10 -19.01 9.96
CA GLN A 29 21.02 -19.82 10.56
C GLN A 29 20.97 -21.28 10.03
N LYS A 30 21.76 -21.63 9.00
CA LYS A 30 21.74 -22.95 8.35
C LYS A 30 22.40 -24.07 9.17
N LYS A 31 23.09 -23.76 10.28
CA LYS A 31 23.86 -24.74 11.07
C LYS A 31 23.31 -25.01 12.48
N SER A 32 22.09 -24.57 12.81
CA SER A 32 21.50 -24.88 14.12
C SER A 32 20.66 -26.16 14.07
N ASN A 33 20.91 -27.08 15.01
CA ASN A 33 20.10 -28.28 15.25
C ASN A 33 18.80 -27.99 16.03
N LEU A 34 18.55 -26.72 16.40
CA LEU A 34 17.33 -26.35 17.13
C LEU A 34 16.11 -26.29 16.19
N PRO A 35 14.92 -26.69 16.68
CA PRO A 35 13.69 -26.61 15.91
C PRO A 35 13.28 -25.14 15.68
N ASN A 36 12.59 -24.89 14.57
CA ASN A 36 11.95 -23.59 14.34
C ASN A 36 10.54 -23.61 14.97
N LEU A 37 10.31 -22.79 15.99
CA LEU A 37 9.05 -22.70 16.71
C LEU A 37 8.03 -21.87 15.94
N SER A 38 6.78 -22.32 15.95
CA SER A 38 5.63 -21.69 15.33
C SER A 38 4.60 -21.27 16.39
N ILE A 39 3.59 -20.50 15.99
CA ILE A 39 2.47 -20.15 16.87
C ILE A 39 1.82 -21.43 17.41
N GLY A 40 1.63 -21.48 18.73
CA GLY A 40 1.12 -22.64 19.47
C GLY A 40 2.21 -23.47 20.16
N ASP A 41 3.45 -23.41 19.68
CA ASP A 41 4.56 -24.13 20.29
C ASP A 41 4.96 -23.55 21.64
N SER A 42 5.56 -24.38 22.49
CA SER A 42 6.09 -23.93 23.79
C SER A 42 7.52 -23.45 23.64
N LEU A 43 7.86 -22.31 24.24
CA LEU A 43 9.24 -21.85 24.32
C LEU A 43 10.01 -22.72 25.33
N PRO A 44 11.09 -23.41 24.94
CA PRO A 44 11.92 -24.17 25.88
C PRO A 44 12.62 -23.27 26.90
N ASP A 45 12.95 -23.85 28.05
CA ASP A 45 13.75 -23.16 29.06
C ASP A 45 15.24 -23.17 28.64
N PHE A 46 15.87 -22.00 28.57
CA PHE A 46 17.29 -21.88 28.31
C PHE A 46 17.88 -20.60 28.92
N ALA A 47 19.19 -20.62 29.14
CA ALA A 47 19.92 -19.47 29.65
C ALA A 47 20.09 -18.39 28.56
N ILE A 48 19.76 -17.15 28.92
CA ILE A 48 20.00 -15.95 28.14
C ILE A 48 21.27 -15.31 28.71
N ALA A 49 22.29 -15.13 27.87
CA ALA A 49 23.55 -14.49 28.24
C ALA A 49 23.66 -13.09 27.59
N LYS A 50 24.61 -12.28 28.07
CA LYS A 50 25.01 -10.99 27.47
C LYS A 50 23.87 -9.99 27.32
N ILE A 51 23.14 -9.80 28.42
CA ILE A 51 22.09 -8.80 28.54
C ILE A 51 22.72 -7.47 28.97
N ILE A 52 22.62 -6.46 28.13
CA ILE A 52 23.02 -5.08 28.45
C ILE A 52 21.82 -4.29 28.97
N ASN A 53 22.08 -3.20 29.69
CA ASN A 53 21.05 -2.29 30.24
C ASN A 53 20.03 -2.99 31.15
N ALA A 54 20.47 -4.01 31.86
CA ALA A 54 19.70 -4.75 32.86
C ALA A 54 20.48 -4.82 34.19
N ASN A 55 19.77 -5.11 35.28
CA ASN A 55 20.41 -5.34 36.59
C ASN A 55 21.30 -6.60 36.60
N GLN A 56 21.04 -7.54 35.68
CA GLN A 56 21.77 -8.79 35.54
C GLN A 56 22.16 -8.97 34.08
N SER A 57 23.39 -9.42 33.82
CA SER A 57 23.90 -9.69 32.47
C SER A 57 23.47 -11.04 31.91
N ALA A 58 22.68 -11.80 32.66
CA ALA A 58 22.12 -13.08 32.27
C ALA A 58 20.73 -13.29 32.91
N ALA A 59 19.92 -14.14 32.30
CA ALA A 59 18.60 -14.55 32.77
C ALA A 59 18.27 -15.96 32.27
N ASN A 60 17.10 -16.51 32.61
CA ASN A 60 16.55 -17.70 31.98
C ASN A 60 15.18 -17.36 31.36
N THR A 61 14.82 -18.00 30.23
CA THR A 61 13.47 -17.82 29.65
C THR A 61 12.35 -18.24 30.62
N ALA A 62 12.63 -19.16 31.55
CA ALA A 62 11.73 -19.55 32.62
C ALA A 62 11.34 -18.37 33.54
N ASP A 63 12.21 -17.38 33.70
CA ASP A 63 11.98 -16.20 34.57
C ASP A 63 10.82 -15.34 34.07
N TYR A 64 10.47 -15.46 32.78
CA TYR A 64 9.44 -14.66 32.12
C TYR A 64 8.11 -15.40 31.91
N LYS A 65 7.96 -16.66 32.38
CA LYS A 65 6.77 -17.49 32.12
C LYS A 65 5.44 -16.88 32.60
N SER A 66 5.47 -16.09 33.66
CA SER A 66 4.29 -15.42 34.22
C SER A 66 3.96 -14.10 33.52
N GLN A 67 4.84 -13.62 32.64
CA GLN A 67 4.73 -12.36 31.91
C GLN A 67 4.32 -12.63 30.46
N LEU A 68 3.84 -11.59 29.78
CA LEU A 68 3.90 -11.57 28.32
C LEU A 68 5.31 -11.18 27.91
N LEU A 69 6.05 -12.12 27.35
CA LEU A 69 7.38 -11.89 26.79
C LEU A 69 7.25 -11.52 25.31
N ILE A 70 7.79 -10.36 24.93
CA ILE A 70 7.89 -9.90 23.54
C ILE A 70 9.36 -9.85 23.18
N ILE A 71 9.79 -10.70 22.26
CA ILE A 71 11.15 -10.72 21.72
C ILE A 71 11.16 -9.83 20.48
N ASP A 72 12.03 -8.83 20.46
CA ASP A 72 12.16 -7.84 19.38
C ASP A 72 13.53 -8.02 18.69
N PHE A 73 13.55 -8.66 17.53
CA PHE A 73 14.80 -8.83 16.77
C PHE A 73 15.16 -7.53 16.05
N TRP A 74 16.34 -6.98 16.37
CA TRP A 74 16.78 -5.68 15.88
C TRP A 74 18.26 -5.64 15.49
N SER A 75 18.68 -4.54 14.86
CA SER A 75 20.09 -4.25 14.58
C SER A 75 20.37 -2.74 14.62
N THR A 76 21.60 -2.36 14.96
CA THR A 76 22.10 -0.97 14.93
C THR A 76 21.99 -0.33 13.54
N SER A 77 22.00 -1.14 12.48
CA SER A 77 21.87 -0.69 11.09
C SER A 77 20.40 -0.56 10.63
N CYS A 78 19.46 -1.09 11.40
CA CYS A 78 18.03 -1.05 11.10
C CYS A 78 17.39 0.21 11.70
N SER A 79 17.20 1.25 10.88
CA SER A 79 16.60 2.52 11.34
C SER A 79 15.20 2.34 11.94
N GLY A 80 14.32 1.58 11.30
CA GLY A 80 12.96 1.32 11.79
C GLY A 80 12.93 0.59 13.13
N CYS A 81 13.84 -0.38 13.33
CA CYS A 81 13.98 -1.06 14.61
C CYS A 81 14.42 -0.08 15.71
N VAL A 82 15.46 0.70 15.44
CA VAL A 82 16.03 1.67 16.40
C VAL A 82 15.02 2.77 16.75
N GLU A 83 14.22 3.23 15.81
CA GLU A 83 13.15 4.22 16.03
C GLU A 83 11.97 3.66 16.85
N ALA A 84 11.75 2.34 16.84
CA ALA A 84 10.71 1.70 17.62
C ALA A 84 11.07 1.52 19.11
N LEU A 85 12.36 1.47 19.48
CA LEU A 85 12.81 1.19 20.85
C LEU A 85 12.24 2.14 21.93
N PRO A 86 12.13 3.47 21.73
CA PRO A 86 11.47 4.36 22.69
C PRO A 86 10.00 4.01 22.96
N LYS A 87 9.27 3.59 21.93
CA LYS A 87 7.89 3.11 22.05
C LYS A 87 7.87 1.82 22.89
N MET A 88 8.79 0.89 22.64
CA MET A 88 8.90 -0.35 23.41
C MET A 88 9.19 -0.09 24.89
N ASP A 89 10.15 0.79 25.21
CA ASP A 89 10.47 1.19 26.58
C ASP A 89 9.25 1.83 27.29
N THR A 90 8.50 2.68 26.59
CA THR A 90 7.25 3.29 27.09
C THR A 90 6.18 2.23 27.38
N LEU A 91 6.01 1.25 26.49
CA LEU A 91 5.06 0.15 26.67
C LEU A 91 5.46 -0.72 27.88
N GLN A 92 6.74 -1.09 28.00
CA GLN A 92 7.22 -1.85 29.16
C GLN A 92 6.98 -1.10 30.48
N LYS A 93 7.25 0.21 30.52
CA LYS A 93 6.96 1.04 31.69
C LYS A 93 5.47 1.09 32.01
N LYS A 94 4.61 1.22 31.00
CA LYS A 94 3.15 1.29 31.14
C LYS A 94 2.54 0.02 31.72
N PHE A 95 2.97 -1.16 31.26
CA PHE A 95 2.42 -2.44 31.69
C PHE A 95 3.17 -3.06 32.88
N GLY A 96 4.34 -2.51 33.24
CA GLY A 96 5.11 -2.90 34.41
C GLY A 96 5.48 -4.39 34.39
N SER A 97 5.30 -5.07 35.52
CA SER A 97 5.65 -6.49 35.68
C SER A 97 4.78 -7.46 34.89
N LYS A 98 3.71 -7.00 34.21
CA LYS A 98 2.86 -7.87 33.40
C LYS A 98 3.52 -8.29 32.09
N ILE A 99 4.46 -7.49 31.58
CA ILE A 99 5.15 -7.77 30.33
C ILE A 99 6.68 -7.67 30.50
N LYS A 100 7.39 -8.29 29.57
CA LYS A 100 8.82 -8.13 29.36
C LYS A 100 9.05 -7.93 27.88
N ILE A 101 9.68 -6.82 27.49
CA ILE A 101 10.11 -6.60 26.11
C ILE A 101 11.62 -6.77 26.08
N LEU A 102 12.10 -7.63 25.18
CA LEU A 102 13.49 -8.04 25.08
C LEU A 102 13.98 -7.84 23.64
N PRO A 103 14.59 -6.68 23.34
CA PRO A 103 15.41 -6.50 22.15
C PRO A 103 16.52 -7.53 22.08
N VAL A 104 16.67 -8.17 20.93
CA VAL A 104 17.66 -9.22 20.65
C VAL A 104 18.42 -8.89 19.37
N THR A 105 19.74 -8.86 19.44
CA THR A 105 20.61 -8.66 18.27
C THR A 105 21.74 -9.69 18.22
N TYR A 106 22.16 -10.05 17.02
CA TYR A 106 23.34 -10.90 16.75
C TYR A 106 24.66 -10.13 16.90
N GLU A 107 24.60 -8.79 17.02
CA GLU A 107 25.77 -7.93 17.03
C GLU A 107 26.59 -8.05 18.31
N LYS A 108 27.90 -7.79 18.20
CA LYS A 108 28.84 -7.87 19.32
C LYS A 108 28.47 -6.88 20.43
N GLU A 109 28.59 -7.33 21.68
CA GLU A 109 28.22 -6.55 22.87
C GLU A 109 28.86 -5.15 22.88
N ASP A 110 30.18 -5.06 22.63
CA ASP A 110 30.92 -3.79 22.63
C ASP A 110 30.36 -2.77 21.62
N ASN A 111 30.00 -3.25 20.41
CA ASN A 111 29.44 -2.39 19.36
C ASN A 111 28.07 -1.88 19.77
N VAL A 112 27.24 -2.76 20.34
CA VAL A 112 25.89 -2.40 20.79
C VAL A 112 25.96 -1.45 21.97
N ILE A 113 26.88 -1.63 22.93
CA ILE A 113 27.06 -0.71 24.06
C ILE A 113 27.43 0.69 23.58
N VAL A 114 28.38 0.80 22.64
CA VAL A 114 28.79 2.09 22.06
C VAL A 114 27.62 2.72 21.31
N PHE A 115 26.90 1.95 20.50
CA PHE A 115 25.71 2.43 19.80
C PHE A 115 24.64 2.90 20.79
N TRP A 116 24.35 2.11 21.83
CA TRP A 116 23.31 2.38 22.80
C TRP A 116 23.57 3.66 23.59
N LYS A 117 24.82 3.90 23.99
CA LYS A 117 25.22 5.11 24.73
C LYS A 117 25.13 6.39 23.89
N ASN A 118 25.37 6.28 22.59
CA ASN A 118 25.49 7.46 21.72
C ASN A 118 24.21 7.75 20.94
N ASN A 119 23.45 6.74 20.52
CA ASN A 119 22.28 6.95 19.68
C ASN A 119 21.11 7.60 20.45
N LYS A 120 20.50 8.61 19.82
CA LYS A 120 19.42 9.41 20.42
C LYS A 120 18.19 8.60 20.86
N ASN A 121 17.87 7.52 20.14
CA ASN A 121 16.70 6.70 20.41
C ASN A 121 16.96 5.66 21.51
N THR A 122 18.23 5.44 21.91
CA THR A 122 18.59 4.38 22.88
C THR A 122 19.26 4.90 24.15
N LYS A 123 20.00 6.02 24.09
CA LYS A 123 20.85 6.54 25.19
C LYS A 123 20.15 6.74 26.55
N ASN A 124 18.84 6.92 26.55
CA ASN A 124 18.04 7.16 27.77
C ASN A 124 17.05 6.03 28.08
N LEU A 125 17.12 4.90 27.37
CA LEU A 125 16.20 3.78 27.58
C LEU A 125 16.69 2.87 28.71
N ALA A 126 15.74 2.34 29.48
CA ALA A 126 15.99 1.33 30.51
C ALA A 126 15.65 -0.09 30.00
N LEU A 127 15.54 -0.25 28.68
CA LEU A 127 15.15 -1.48 28.03
C LEU A 127 16.37 -2.44 27.99
N PRO A 128 16.26 -3.65 28.55
CA PRO A 128 17.34 -4.64 28.48
C PRO A 128 17.51 -5.10 27.04
N SER A 129 18.74 -5.37 26.58
CA SER A 129 18.96 -5.93 25.23
C SER A 129 19.91 -7.11 25.30
N VAL A 130 19.54 -8.21 24.64
CA VAL A 130 20.42 -9.35 24.41
C VAL A 130 21.33 -9.05 23.24
N THR A 131 22.62 -9.31 23.39
CA THR A 131 23.63 -9.16 22.34
C THR A 131 24.24 -10.51 21.99
N GLU A 132 24.86 -10.60 20.82
CA GLU A 132 25.45 -11.84 20.29
C GLU A 132 24.51 -13.05 20.31
N ASP A 133 23.21 -12.82 20.14
CA ASP A 133 22.22 -13.90 20.17
C ASP A 133 22.44 -14.90 19.04
N LYS A 134 22.24 -16.17 19.40
CA LYS A 134 22.22 -17.31 18.47
C LYS A 134 21.07 -18.26 18.77
N ILE A 135 20.45 -18.17 19.95
CA ILE A 135 19.48 -19.16 20.42
C ILE A 135 18.08 -18.70 20.05
N PHE A 136 17.72 -17.44 20.34
CA PHE A 136 16.42 -16.92 19.91
C PHE A 136 16.31 -16.93 18.39
N ALA A 137 17.33 -16.47 17.66
CA ALA A 137 17.36 -16.49 16.20
C ALA A 137 17.29 -17.90 15.61
N ALA A 138 17.72 -18.94 16.34
CA ALA A 138 17.61 -20.33 15.90
C ALA A 138 16.20 -20.90 16.10
N TYR A 139 15.55 -20.58 17.22
CA TYR A 139 14.16 -20.97 17.50
C TYR A 139 13.15 -20.18 16.65
N PHE A 140 13.46 -18.92 16.33
CA PHE A 140 12.60 -18.03 15.55
C PHE A 140 13.36 -17.57 14.32
N LYS A 141 13.46 -18.46 13.33
CA LYS A 141 14.15 -18.16 12.08
C LYS A 141 13.44 -17.00 11.38
N HIS A 142 14.22 -16.06 10.87
CA HIS A 142 13.75 -14.85 10.19
C HIS A 142 14.83 -14.39 9.19
N ARG A 143 14.42 -13.67 8.13
CA ARG A 143 15.34 -13.10 7.13
C ARG A 143 15.44 -11.60 7.20
N THR A 144 14.47 -10.96 7.84
CA THR A 144 14.30 -9.53 7.82
C THR A 144 13.91 -9.07 9.21
N ILE A 145 14.30 -7.84 9.55
CA ILE A 145 13.97 -7.18 10.82
C ILE A 145 13.37 -5.80 10.52
N PRO A 146 12.46 -5.29 11.37
CA PRO A 146 12.05 -5.83 12.68
C PRO A 146 11.24 -7.14 12.60
N HIS A 147 11.36 -8.01 13.62
CA HIS A 147 10.64 -9.27 13.75
C HIS A 147 10.29 -9.51 15.22
N GLU A 148 9.01 -9.72 15.52
CA GLU A 148 8.50 -9.74 16.88
C GLU A 148 7.87 -11.08 17.21
N VAL A 149 8.28 -11.66 18.33
CA VAL A 149 7.71 -12.92 18.83
C VAL A 149 7.04 -12.68 20.16
N TRP A 150 5.78 -13.06 20.25
CA TRP A 150 4.95 -12.90 21.43
C TRP A 150 4.79 -14.24 22.13
N ILE A 151 5.14 -14.30 23.40
CA ILE A 151 5.13 -15.52 24.21
C ILE A 151 4.33 -15.24 25.47
N TYR A 152 3.24 -15.97 25.65
CA TYR A 152 2.35 -15.81 26.79
C TYR A 152 2.04 -17.17 27.40
N LYS A 153 2.20 -17.27 28.73
CA LYS A 153 2.03 -18.53 29.48
C LYS A 153 2.86 -19.67 28.88
N GLY A 154 4.09 -19.35 28.47
CA GLY A 154 5.06 -20.28 27.89
C GLY A 154 4.80 -20.69 26.43
N LYS A 155 3.74 -20.20 25.78
CA LYS A 155 3.41 -20.52 24.39
C LYS A 155 3.64 -19.34 23.46
N VAL A 156 4.11 -19.61 22.25
CA VAL A 156 4.16 -18.64 21.16
C VAL A 156 2.72 -18.30 20.74
N VAL A 157 2.32 -17.05 20.90
CA VAL A 157 0.96 -16.57 20.59
C VAL A 157 0.92 -15.66 19.35
N GLY A 158 2.08 -15.18 18.88
CA GLY A 158 2.17 -14.34 17.69
C GLY A 158 3.60 -14.22 17.18
N ILE A 159 3.74 -14.11 15.86
CA ILE A 159 4.97 -13.77 15.16
C ILE A 159 4.60 -12.65 14.17
N THR A 160 5.03 -11.43 14.43
CA THR A 160 4.50 -10.21 13.80
C THR A 160 5.62 -9.24 13.39
N SER A 161 5.22 -8.13 12.77
CA SER A 161 6.05 -6.91 12.62
C SER A 161 5.86 -5.96 13.81
N SER A 162 6.71 -4.93 13.91
CA SER A 162 6.81 -4.02 15.08
C SER A 162 5.58 -3.17 15.35
N ASP A 163 4.77 -2.95 14.33
CA ASP A 163 3.56 -2.16 14.38
C ASP A 163 2.44 -2.83 15.19
N PHE A 164 2.46 -4.16 15.33
CA PHE A 164 1.54 -4.91 16.20
C PHE A 164 1.84 -4.73 17.70
N VAL A 165 3.05 -4.28 18.07
CA VAL A 165 3.39 -4.05 19.48
C VAL A 165 2.80 -2.72 19.94
N ASP A 166 1.54 -2.74 20.34
CA ASP A 166 0.81 -1.57 20.84
C ASP A 166 0.01 -1.88 22.13
N VAL A 167 -0.61 -0.85 22.68
CA VAL A 167 -1.37 -0.93 23.94
C VAL A 167 -2.53 -1.93 23.84
N ASP A 168 -3.28 -1.89 22.76
CA ASP A 168 -4.53 -2.63 22.61
C ASP A 168 -4.25 -4.11 22.37
N ASN A 169 -3.24 -4.42 21.56
CA ASN A 169 -2.75 -5.75 21.29
C ASN A 169 -2.15 -6.40 22.55
N ILE A 170 -1.30 -5.68 23.29
CA ILE A 170 -0.78 -6.16 24.59
C ILE A 170 -1.93 -6.46 25.56
N GLN A 171 -2.88 -5.54 25.70
CA GLN A 171 -4.03 -5.72 26.60
C GLN A 171 -4.88 -6.92 26.18
N THR A 172 -5.06 -7.14 24.87
CA THR A 172 -5.81 -8.28 24.33
C THR A 172 -5.17 -9.61 24.70
N VAL A 173 -3.85 -9.75 24.53
CA VAL A 173 -3.11 -10.96 24.93
C VAL A 173 -3.20 -11.19 26.44
N LEU A 174 -2.97 -10.14 27.25
CA LEU A 174 -3.03 -10.22 28.71
C LEU A 174 -4.43 -10.61 29.23
N ASN A 175 -5.49 -10.27 28.49
CA ASN A 175 -6.86 -10.68 28.79
C ASN A 175 -7.16 -12.14 28.38
N GLY A 176 -6.18 -12.87 27.83
CA GLY A 176 -6.32 -14.26 27.44
C GLY A 176 -7.16 -14.48 26.17
N LYS A 177 -7.42 -13.43 25.39
CA LYS A 177 -8.13 -13.55 24.12
C LYS A 177 -7.20 -14.15 23.07
N GLN A 178 -7.71 -15.11 22.29
CA GLN A 178 -6.99 -15.61 21.12
C GLN A 178 -6.96 -14.50 20.06
N ILE A 179 -5.79 -14.33 19.42
CA ILE A 179 -5.61 -13.30 18.41
C ILE A 179 -5.25 -13.95 17.09
N ASN A 180 -5.90 -13.49 16.02
CA ASN A 180 -5.70 -13.98 14.66
C ASN A 180 -4.92 -12.94 13.84
N TRP A 181 -3.71 -12.62 14.29
CA TRP A 181 -2.82 -11.73 13.54
C TRP A 181 -2.23 -12.45 12.33
N PRO A 182 -1.93 -11.73 11.23
CA PRO A 182 -1.14 -12.30 10.15
C PRO A 182 0.24 -12.72 10.68
N VAL A 183 0.66 -13.93 10.34
CA VAL A 183 2.00 -14.45 10.68
C VAL A 183 3.01 -13.81 9.76
N LYS A 184 4.03 -13.16 10.32
CA LYS A 184 5.20 -12.69 9.58
C LYS A 184 6.01 -13.89 9.11
N ASN A 185 6.00 -14.18 7.80
CA ASN A 185 6.67 -15.34 7.21
C ASN A 185 7.71 -14.92 6.18
N ASP A 186 8.98 -14.94 6.61
CA ASP A 186 10.13 -14.51 5.80
C ASP A 186 10.58 -15.51 4.71
N PHE A 187 10.12 -16.76 4.75
CA PHE A 187 10.72 -17.85 3.98
C PHE A 187 9.90 -18.32 2.78
N TYR A 188 8.67 -17.85 2.63
CA TYR A 188 7.90 -18.15 1.44
C TYR A 188 8.36 -17.26 0.29
N THR A 189 9.03 -17.83 -0.71
CA THR A 189 9.46 -17.09 -1.90
C THR A 189 8.58 -17.45 -3.08
N PHE A 190 7.98 -16.46 -3.72
CA PHE A 190 7.35 -16.63 -5.01
C PHE A 190 8.43 -16.72 -6.09
N ASP A 191 8.45 -17.81 -6.86
CA ASP A 191 9.39 -17.95 -7.98
C ASP A 191 8.71 -17.56 -9.29
N ALA A 192 8.86 -16.30 -9.67
CA ALA A 192 8.32 -15.75 -10.91
C ALA A 192 8.97 -16.33 -12.18
N THR A 193 10.00 -17.18 -12.09
CA THR A 193 10.50 -17.92 -13.26
C THR A 193 9.77 -19.25 -13.47
N LYS A 194 9.13 -19.78 -12.42
CA LYS A 194 8.48 -21.10 -12.44
C LYS A 194 6.96 -21.03 -12.54
N HIS A 195 6.34 -20.05 -11.88
CA HIS A 195 4.89 -20.00 -11.75
C HIS A 195 4.34 -18.62 -12.08
N LEU A 196 3.17 -18.59 -12.74
CA LEU A 196 2.38 -17.36 -12.87
C LEU A 196 1.79 -16.99 -11.51
N LEU A 197 1.64 -15.69 -11.26
CA LEU A 197 1.03 -15.19 -10.03
C LEU A 197 -0.47 -15.45 -10.03
N PHE A 198 -1.04 -15.42 -11.23
CA PHE A 198 -2.42 -15.75 -11.52
C PHE A 198 -2.43 -16.93 -12.48
N VAL A 199 -3.34 -17.88 -12.28
CA VAL A 199 -3.56 -18.96 -13.24
C VAL A 199 -4.62 -18.47 -14.23
N PRO A 200 -4.25 -18.02 -15.44
CA PRO A 200 -5.23 -17.71 -16.46
C PRO A 200 -6.00 -18.97 -16.84
N ASP A 201 -7.31 -18.85 -17.09
CA ASP A 201 -8.10 -19.95 -17.64
C ASP A 201 -7.48 -20.39 -18.98
N PRO A 202 -6.96 -21.63 -19.10
CA PRO A 202 -6.31 -22.09 -20.33
C PRO A 202 -7.25 -22.14 -21.54
N ASN A 203 -8.57 -22.19 -21.31
CA ASN A 203 -9.56 -22.14 -22.38
C ASN A 203 -9.81 -20.72 -22.90
N GLN A 204 -9.35 -19.71 -22.16
CA GLN A 204 -9.51 -18.29 -22.49
C GLN A 204 -8.21 -17.65 -22.99
N LEU A 205 -7.08 -18.32 -22.76
CA LEU A 205 -5.75 -17.86 -23.12
C LEU A 205 -4.93 -19.01 -23.72
N ASP A 206 -4.48 -18.85 -24.97
CA ASP A 206 -3.51 -19.75 -25.56
C ASP A 206 -2.15 -19.56 -24.89
N THR A 207 -1.90 -20.38 -23.87
CA THR A 207 -0.65 -20.34 -23.10
C THR A 207 0.58 -20.78 -23.90
N ALA A 208 0.39 -21.33 -25.10
CA ALA A 208 1.44 -21.68 -26.05
C ALA A 208 1.70 -20.59 -27.11
N SER A 209 0.87 -19.54 -27.18
CA SER A 209 1.01 -18.45 -28.16
C SER A 209 2.07 -17.42 -27.77
N THR A 210 2.85 -16.97 -28.76
CA THR A 210 3.80 -15.84 -28.67
C THR A 210 3.10 -14.47 -28.64
N PHE A 211 1.77 -14.42 -28.83
CA PHE A 211 0.97 -13.20 -28.85
C PHE A 211 0.21 -12.95 -27.53
N MET A 212 0.58 -13.65 -26.46
CA MET A 212 -0.08 -13.52 -25.16
C MET A 212 0.00 -12.09 -24.64
N LYS A 213 -1.17 -11.47 -24.46
CA LYS A 213 -1.32 -10.21 -23.74
C LYS A 213 -2.24 -10.40 -22.55
N TYR A 214 -1.72 -10.14 -21.36
CA TYR A 214 -2.41 -10.33 -20.10
C TYR A 214 -1.93 -9.27 -19.11
N ALA A 215 -2.84 -8.74 -18.30
CA ALA A 215 -2.52 -7.95 -17.13
C ALA A 215 -3.65 -8.06 -16.12
N ALA A 216 -3.31 -8.38 -14.88
CA ALA A 216 -4.27 -8.49 -13.79
C ALA A 216 -3.68 -7.99 -12.48
N ILE A 217 -4.61 -7.68 -11.58
CA ILE A 217 -4.35 -7.39 -10.19
C ILE A 217 -5.10 -8.40 -9.32
N SER A 218 -4.60 -8.64 -8.11
CA SER A 218 -5.42 -9.19 -7.03
C SER A 218 -5.20 -8.40 -5.77
N ASP A 219 -6.05 -8.65 -4.78
CA ASP A 219 -5.79 -8.26 -3.40
C ASP A 219 -4.48 -8.88 -2.89
N TYR A 220 -4.09 -8.40 -1.70
CA TYR A 220 -3.00 -8.94 -0.90
C TYR A 220 -3.07 -10.48 -0.82
N LYS A 221 -1.96 -11.13 -1.18
CA LYS A 221 -1.78 -12.56 -1.02
C LYS A 221 -0.98 -12.84 0.25
N ALA A 222 -1.67 -13.39 1.25
CA ALA A 222 -1.04 -13.88 2.47
C ALA A 222 0.06 -14.90 2.16
N ALA A 223 1.11 -14.87 2.99
CA ALA A 223 2.32 -15.68 2.85
C ALA A 223 3.16 -15.42 1.59
N VAL A 224 2.70 -14.69 0.56
CA VAL A 224 3.55 -14.31 -0.57
C VAL A 224 4.50 -13.19 -0.12
N ASN A 225 5.82 -13.45 -0.14
CA ASN A 225 6.82 -12.48 0.33
C ASN A 225 6.59 -11.11 -0.31
N ALA A 226 6.24 -10.17 0.55
CA ALA A 226 6.17 -8.76 0.25
C ALA A 226 6.31 -8.01 1.56
N GLU A 227 7.52 -8.06 2.10
CA GLU A 227 7.90 -7.30 3.27
C GLU A 227 8.97 -6.30 2.82
N GLY A 228 8.72 -5.00 3.05
CA GLY A 228 9.43 -3.89 2.40
C GLY A 228 8.70 -3.33 1.17
N PHE A 229 9.44 -2.90 0.15
CA PHE A 229 8.88 -2.38 -1.11
C PHE A 229 8.15 -3.44 -1.95
N GLY A 230 7.89 -4.65 -1.43
CA GLY A 230 7.32 -5.81 -2.12
C GLY A 230 8.21 -6.34 -3.24
N GLU A 231 8.27 -7.67 -3.42
CA GLU A 231 9.02 -8.25 -4.53
C GLU A 231 8.43 -7.77 -5.85
N SER A 232 9.27 -7.28 -6.77
CA SER A 232 8.86 -6.82 -8.09
C SER A 232 9.93 -7.16 -9.11
N GLY A 233 9.55 -7.33 -10.37
CA GLY A 233 10.52 -7.68 -11.40
C GLY A 233 9.95 -7.65 -12.82
N ILE A 234 10.88 -7.56 -13.76
CA ILE A 234 10.64 -7.73 -15.20
C ILE A 234 11.46 -8.94 -15.66
N ILE A 235 10.80 -9.92 -16.26
CA ILE A 235 11.41 -11.14 -16.80
C ILE A 235 11.18 -11.16 -18.31
N ARG A 236 12.27 -11.30 -19.06
CA ARG A 236 12.23 -11.44 -20.53
C ARG A 236 12.49 -12.89 -20.90
N ASP A 237 11.53 -13.54 -21.53
CA ASP A 237 11.67 -14.90 -22.06
C ASP A 237 12.02 -14.84 -23.54
N ALA A 238 13.29 -15.07 -23.86
CA ALA A 238 13.79 -15.03 -25.24
C ALA A 238 13.23 -16.15 -26.13
N ARG A 239 12.77 -17.27 -25.55
CA ARG A 239 12.22 -18.42 -26.29
C ARG A 239 10.76 -18.17 -26.63
N LYS A 240 9.97 -17.73 -25.65
CA LYS A 240 8.55 -17.39 -25.85
C LYS A 240 8.31 -16.02 -26.47
N LYS A 241 9.36 -15.17 -26.52
CA LYS A 241 9.29 -13.77 -26.97
C LYS A 241 8.24 -12.99 -26.17
N THR A 242 8.34 -13.08 -24.85
CA THR A 242 7.42 -12.39 -23.92
C THR A 242 8.17 -11.63 -22.84
N ILE A 243 7.61 -10.50 -22.42
CA ILE A 243 8.00 -9.74 -21.24
C ILE A 243 6.93 -9.96 -20.18
N ARG A 244 7.34 -10.45 -19.01
CA ARG A 244 6.50 -10.54 -17.82
C ARG A 244 6.92 -9.45 -16.84
N ALA A 245 5.97 -8.71 -16.30
CA ALA A 245 6.21 -7.77 -15.21
C ALA A 245 5.29 -8.07 -14.04
N PHE A 246 5.78 -8.02 -12.81
CA PHE A 246 4.98 -8.35 -11.63
C PHE A 246 5.43 -7.55 -10.41
N PHE A 247 4.53 -7.44 -9.42
CA PHE A 247 4.86 -7.05 -8.07
C PHE A 247 3.91 -7.67 -7.04
N LEU A 248 4.38 -7.86 -5.82
CA LEU A 248 3.66 -8.59 -4.77
C LEU A 248 3.33 -7.67 -3.59
N ASN A 249 2.05 -7.64 -3.20
CA ASN A 249 1.49 -6.89 -2.07
C ASN A 249 2.00 -5.44 -1.92
N HIS A 250 2.01 -4.66 -3.00
CA HIS A 250 2.31 -3.23 -2.93
C HIS A 250 1.09 -2.45 -2.47
N ALA A 251 1.30 -1.41 -1.65
CA ALA A 251 0.32 -0.34 -1.56
C ALA A 251 0.10 0.27 -2.96
N ILE A 252 -1.13 0.63 -3.32
CA ILE A 252 -1.43 1.18 -4.65
C ILE A 252 -0.57 2.42 -4.95
N TYR A 253 -0.42 3.32 -3.97
CA TYR A 253 0.49 4.45 -4.08
C TYR A 253 1.93 4.05 -4.47
N ASN A 254 2.48 3.02 -3.82
CA ASN A 254 3.85 2.55 -4.09
C ASN A 254 3.96 1.92 -5.47
N ALA A 255 2.95 1.15 -5.90
CA ALA A 255 2.90 0.57 -7.23
C ALA A 255 3.03 1.65 -8.32
N TYR A 256 2.31 2.76 -8.17
CA TYR A 256 2.45 3.89 -9.10
C TYR A 256 3.79 4.61 -8.97
N LEU A 257 4.20 4.93 -7.74
CA LEU A 257 5.42 5.69 -7.47
C LEU A 257 6.66 5.02 -8.07
N ILE A 258 6.82 3.72 -7.84
CA ILE A 258 7.98 2.95 -8.33
C ILE A 258 8.04 3.02 -9.86
N ASN A 259 6.92 2.77 -10.55
CA ASN A 259 6.89 2.79 -12.00
C ASN A 259 7.10 4.20 -12.57
N TRP A 260 6.58 5.24 -11.93
CA TRP A 260 6.82 6.63 -12.36
C TRP A 260 8.27 7.08 -12.15
N ASN A 261 8.94 6.64 -11.09
CA ASN A 261 10.35 6.95 -10.83
C ASN A 261 11.30 6.41 -11.91
N TYR A 262 10.89 5.37 -12.65
CA TYR A 262 11.63 4.89 -13.83
C TYR A 262 11.47 5.79 -15.05
N LEU A 263 10.37 6.53 -15.15
CA LEU A 263 10.04 7.36 -16.31
C LEU A 263 10.52 8.80 -16.15
N ILE A 264 10.56 9.31 -14.92
CA ILE A 264 10.89 10.70 -14.63
C ILE A 264 12.07 10.75 -13.67
N LYS A 265 13.12 11.46 -14.08
CA LYS A 265 14.22 11.75 -13.17
C LYS A 265 13.77 12.88 -12.26
N SER A 266 14.05 12.74 -10.97
CA SER A 266 13.72 13.76 -9.97
C SER A 266 14.33 15.14 -10.27
N THR A 267 15.41 15.18 -11.07
CA THR A 267 16.08 16.40 -11.53
C THR A 267 15.30 17.17 -12.58
N ASP A 268 14.37 16.51 -13.27
CA ASP A 268 13.60 17.11 -14.38
C ASP A 268 12.34 17.83 -13.85
N LEU A 269 12.01 17.62 -12.58
CA LEU A 269 10.86 18.21 -11.89
C LEU A 269 11.25 19.53 -11.24
N VAL A 270 10.39 20.54 -11.37
CA VAL A 270 10.51 21.81 -10.64
C VAL A 270 9.99 21.58 -9.22
N LYS A 271 10.89 21.19 -8.32
CA LYS A 271 10.55 20.92 -6.92
C LYS A 271 11.61 21.42 -5.93
N PRO A 272 11.19 21.80 -4.70
CA PRO A 272 12.09 22.35 -3.69
C PRO A 272 13.03 21.32 -3.07
N THR A 273 12.80 20.04 -3.30
CA THR A 273 13.52 18.93 -2.67
C THR A 273 13.75 17.80 -3.66
N SER A 274 14.89 17.11 -3.56
CA SER A 274 15.23 15.98 -4.45
C SER A 274 14.33 14.76 -4.26
N THR A 275 13.68 14.63 -3.10
CA THR A 275 12.72 13.56 -2.78
C THR A 275 11.27 14.00 -2.96
N LEU A 276 10.36 13.04 -3.18
CA LEU A 276 8.92 13.30 -3.23
C LEU A 276 8.41 13.61 -1.81
N MET A 277 7.75 14.75 -1.64
CA MET A 277 7.21 15.16 -0.33
C MET A 277 5.69 14.98 -0.28
N PRO A 278 5.08 14.74 0.90
CA PRO A 278 3.63 14.57 1.05
C PRO A 278 2.79 15.73 0.48
N ASN A 279 3.25 16.98 0.64
CA ASN A 279 2.56 18.15 0.08
C ASN A 279 2.63 18.23 -1.47
N GLN A 280 3.38 17.33 -2.10
CA GLN A 280 3.45 17.20 -3.56
C GLN A 280 2.40 16.26 -4.14
N ILE A 281 1.73 15.52 -3.28
CA ILE A 281 0.73 14.53 -3.69
C ILE A 281 -0.64 15.19 -3.66
N VAL A 282 -1.40 15.03 -4.73
CA VAL A 282 -2.80 15.45 -4.79
C VAL A 282 -3.69 14.23 -4.88
N TRP A 283 -4.67 14.17 -3.99
CA TRP A 283 -5.66 13.11 -3.91
C TRP A 283 -7.01 13.65 -4.40
N GLU A 284 -7.36 13.32 -5.64
CA GLU A 284 -8.68 13.56 -6.26
C GLU A 284 -9.47 12.26 -6.26
N VAL A 285 -9.65 11.71 -5.06
CA VAL A 285 -10.26 10.39 -4.82
C VAL A 285 -11.23 10.52 -3.64
N LEU A 286 -12.27 9.68 -3.61
CA LEU A 286 -13.28 9.71 -2.55
C LEU A 286 -12.70 9.35 -1.17
N ASP A 287 -11.77 8.39 -1.14
CA ASP A 287 -11.16 7.90 0.09
C ASP A 287 -9.66 7.62 -0.10
N LYS A 288 -8.83 8.60 0.27
CA LYS A 288 -7.36 8.47 0.16
C LYS A 288 -6.78 7.35 1.03
N SER A 289 -7.48 6.93 2.09
CA SER A 289 -6.98 5.91 3.02
C SER A 289 -6.89 4.52 2.39
N LYS A 290 -7.48 4.31 1.21
CA LYS A 290 -7.32 3.07 0.42
C LYS A 290 -5.99 2.99 -0.31
N TYR A 291 -5.38 4.14 -0.62
CA TYR A 291 -4.21 4.22 -1.49
C TYR A 291 -2.91 4.40 -0.72
N ILE A 292 -2.98 5.07 0.43
CA ILE A 292 -1.82 5.39 1.28
C ILE A 292 -2.14 5.15 2.76
N PHE A 293 -1.17 4.59 3.47
CA PHE A 293 -1.24 4.44 4.92
C PHE A 293 -1.15 5.80 5.61
N VAL A 294 -2.05 6.04 6.57
CA VAL A 294 -2.05 7.25 7.40
C VAL A 294 -1.48 6.91 8.77
N GLU A 295 -0.44 7.63 9.18
CA GLU A 295 0.18 7.43 10.50
C GLU A 295 -0.85 7.60 11.62
N GLY A 296 -0.79 6.73 12.64
CA GLY A 296 -1.75 6.72 13.74
C GLY A 296 -3.09 6.03 13.43
N SER A 297 -3.34 5.57 12.20
CA SER A 297 -4.57 4.83 11.84
C SER A 297 -4.57 3.34 12.21
N GLY A 298 -3.50 2.86 12.84
CA GLY A 298 -3.32 1.46 13.26
C GLY A 298 -2.01 0.86 12.75
N ALA A 299 -1.93 -0.47 12.75
CA ALA A 299 -0.79 -1.22 12.23
C ALA A 299 -0.70 -1.13 10.70
N GLN A 300 0.43 -0.64 10.17
CA GLN A 300 0.69 -0.49 8.74
C GLN A 300 0.56 -1.82 7.98
N GLN A 301 1.03 -2.92 8.56
CA GLN A 301 0.94 -4.24 7.96
C GLN A 301 -0.51 -4.72 7.90
N SER A 302 -1.31 -4.46 8.94
CA SER A 302 -2.75 -4.74 8.91
C SER A 302 -3.47 -3.92 7.84
N TRP A 303 -3.10 -2.65 7.68
CA TRP A 303 -3.59 -1.81 6.60
C TRP A 303 -3.17 -2.34 5.22
N LEU A 304 -1.92 -2.80 5.06
CA LEU A 304 -1.41 -3.35 3.81
C LEU A 304 -2.08 -4.69 3.46
N THR A 305 -2.36 -5.56 4.44
CA THR A 305 -3.14 -6.78 4.21
C THR A 305 -4.55 -6.49 3.67
N LYS A 306 -5.13 -5.35 4.05
CA LYS A 306 -6.46 -4.94 3.59
C LYS A 306 -6.45 -4.21 2.24
N ASN A 307 -5.41 -3.42 1.95
CA ASN A 307 -5.40 -2.47 0.82
C ASN A 307 -4.29 -2.72 -0.19
N GLY A 308 -3.35 -3.62 0.10
CA GLY A 308 -2.25 -3.98 -0.79
C GLY A 308 -2.73 -4.82 -1.96
N ILE A 309 -2.01 -4.71 -3.08
CA ILE A 309 -2.32 -5.41 -4.32
C ILE A 309 -1.11 -6.18 -4.85
N CYS A 310 -1.40 -7.31 -5.47
CA CYS A 310 -0.48 -8.02 -6.36
C CYS A 310 -0.80 -7.62 -7.81
N PHE A 311 0.22 -7.59 -8.67
CA PHE A 311 0.07 -7.35 -10.10
C PHE A 311 0.94 -8.29 -10.89
N GLU A 312 0.44 -8.66 -12.07
CA GLU A 312 1.19 -9.38 -13.08
C GLU A 312 0.69 -8.98 -14.47
N SER A 313 1.62 -8.84 -15.39
CA SER A 313 1.36 -8.73 -16.81
C SER A 313 2.31 -9.59 -17.62
N ILE A 314 1.84 -10.03 -18.79
CA ILE A 314 2.61 -10.72 -19.81
C ILE A 314 2.27 -10.05 -21.13
N ASN A 315 3.28 -9.58 -21.84
CA ASN A 315 3.16 -8.94 -23.14
C ASN A 315 4.16 -9.56 -24.12
N PRO A 316 3.91 -9.50 -25.44
CA PRO A 316 4.92 -9.88 -26.43
C PRO A 316 6.16 -9.00 -26.29
N ASP A 317 7.35 -9.60 -26.35
CA ASP A 317 8.63 -8.90 -26.43
C ASP A 317 8.89 -8.51 -27.88
N THR A 318 8.60 -7.26 -28.21
CA THR A 318 8.85 -6.66 -29.52
C THR A 318 10.12 -5.80 -29.52
N GLY A 319 10.99 -5.97 -28.51
CA GLY A 319 12.17 -5.15 -28.29
C GLY A 319 11.92 -3.88 -27.48
N GLN A 320 10.84 -3.82 -26.69
CA GLN A 320 10.56 -2.65 -25.86
C GLN A 320 11.62 -2.46 -24.77
N THR A 321 11.97 -1.21 -24.48
CA THR A 321 12.83 -0.80 -23.36
C THR A 321 12.13 -0.96 -22.01
N ASP A 322 12.89 -1.01 -20.92
CA ASP A 322 12.30 -1.10 -19.57
C ASP A 322 11.40 0.11 -19.24
N ALA A 323 11.74 1.31 -19.74
CA ALA A 323 10.88 2.49 -19.61
C ALA A 323 9.52 2.29 -20.30
N GLU A 324 9.49 1.66 -21.48
CA GLU A 324 8.23 1.34 -22.15
C GLU A 324 7.43 0.27 -21.40
N VAL A 325 8.11 -0.69 -20.76
CA VAL A 325 7.46 -1.68 -19.88
C VAL A 325 6.83 -1.00 -18.67
N HIS A 326 7.56 -0.15 -17.94
CA HIS A 326 7.01 0.61 -16.80
C HIS A 326 5.84 1.52 -17.19
N LYS A 327 5.91 2.15 -18.37
CA LYS A 327 4.79 2.90 -18.94
C LYS A 327 3.58 2.02 -19.24
N SER A 328 3.79 0.78 -19.69
CA SER A 328 2.71 -0.19 -19.87
C SER A 328 2.08 -0.60 -18.54
N ILE A 329 2.90 -0.83 -17.50
CA ILE A 329 2.42 -1.17 -16.15
C ILE A 329 1.51 -0.06 -15.63
N ILE A 330 1.92 1.22 -15.72
CA ILE A 330 1.08 2.36 -15.30
C ILE A 330 -0.27 2.36 -16.02
N LYS A 331 -0.29 2.14 -17.34
CA LYS A 331 -1.54 2.06 -18.11
C LYS A 331 -2.43 0.89 -17.68
N ASP A 332 -1.83 -0.25 -17.37
CA ASP A 332 -2.56 -1.41 -16.87
C ASP A 332 -3.11 -1.15 -15.47
N LEU A 333 -2.35 -0.52 -14.58
CA LEU A 333 -2.84 -0.09 -13.26
C LEU A 333 -3.99 0.90 -13.40
N ASP A 334 -3.86 1.90 -14.29
CA ASP A 334 -4.93 2.89 -14.51
C ASP A 334 -6.23 2.22 -14.92
N ARG A 335 -6.14 1.31 -15.90
CA ARG A 335 -7.27 0.54 -16.41
C ARG A 335 -7.86 -0.41 -15.38
N LEU A 336 -7.03 -1.12 -14.62
CA LEU A 336 -7.47 -2.18 -13.69
C LEU A 336 -7.98 -1.63 -12.36
N LEU A 337 -7.43 -0.51 -11.89
CA LEU A 337 -7.81 0.13 -10.64
C LEU A 337 -8.85 1.24 -10.83
N GLY A 338 -9.09 1.67 -12.08
CA GLY A 338 -9.96 2.80 -12.34
C GLY A 338 -9.38 4.13 -11.85
N LEU A 339 -8.06 4.21 -11.76
CA LEU A 339 -7.32 5.33 -11.23
C LEU A 339 -6.52 5.97 -12.35
N HIS A 340 -6.19 7.25 -12.24
CA HIS A 340 -5.27 7.90 -13.16
C HIS A 340 -4.21 8.62 -12.33
N ALA A 341 -3.04 8.01 -12.21
CA ALA A 341 -1.92 8.60 -11.48
C ALA A 341 -0.90 9.21 -12.45
N ARG A 342 -0.60 10.50 -12.29
CA ARG A 342 0.25 11.25 -13.22
C ARG A 342 1.03 12.36 -12.54
N TRP A 343 2.12 12.76 -13.18
CA TRP A 343 2.73 14.06 -12.90
C TRP A 343 2.00 15.15 -13.68
N GLU A 344 1.61 16.21 -12.99
CA GLU A 344 0.88 17.34 -13.56
C GLU A 344 1.42 18.65 -13.00
N LYS A 345 1.57 19.66 -13.87
CA LYS A 345 1.93 21.01 -13.47
C LYS A 345 0.69 21.77 -13.01
N ARG A 346 0.71 22.25 -11.76
CA ARG A 346 -0.37 23.06 -11.18
C ARG A 346 0.15 24.41 -10.75
N LYS A 347 -0.66 25.45 -10.99
CA LYS A 347 -0.38 26.78 -10.46
C LYS A 347 -0.91 26.83 -9.02
N GLU A 348 0.00 26.94 -8.06
CA GLU A 348 -0.34 26.93 -6.63
C GLU A 348 0.34 28.11 -5.91
N LYS A 349 -0.22 28.48 -4.77
CA LYS A 349 0.49 29.33 -3.82
C LYS A 349 1.63 28.55 -3.18
N VAL A 350 2.82 29.13 -3.16
CA VAL A 350 4.04 28.57 -2.60
C VAL A 350 4.67 29.58 -1.64
N LEU A 351 5.59 29.10 -0.81
CA LEU A 351 6.41 29.88 0.08
C LEU A 351 7.84 29.90 -0.41
N ILE A 352 8.44 31.08 -0.49
CA ILE A 352 9.83 31.28 -0.87
C ILE A 352 10.59 31.75 0.36
N LEU A 353 11.54 30.93 0.81
CA LEU A 353 12.46 31.31 1.86
C LEU A 353 13.55 32.20 1.26
N VAL A 354 13.64 33.43 1.76
CA VAL A 354 14.57 34.45 1.26
C VAL A 354 15.41 35.03 2.38
N ARG A 355 16.61 35.54 2.05
CA ARG A 355 17.37 36.41 2.96
C ARG A 355 16.88 37.84 2.86
N THR A 356 16.35 38.37 3.95
CA THR A 356 16.00 39.80 4.07
C THR A 356 17.19 40.64 4.50
N ASN A 357 18.21 40.05 5.12
CA ASN A 357 19.44 40.74 5.49
C ASN A 357 20.67 39.85 5.24
N LYS A 358 21.44 40.16 4.18
CA LYS A 358 22.64 39.39 3.82
C LYS A 358 23.82 39.61 4.80
N ASN A 359 23.78 40.63 5.64
CA ASN A 359 24.84 40.94 6.61
C ASN A 359 24.76 40.06 7.87
N ILE A 360 23.62 39.44 8.16
CA ILE A 360 23.50 38.48 9.26
C ILE A 360 24.19 37.19 8.84
N LEU A 361 25.35 36.91 9.44
CA LEU A 361 26.10 35.68 9.18
C LEU A 361 25.38 34.50 9.83
N LEU A 362 24.75 33.69 8.99
CA LEU A 362 24.26 32.36 9.35
C LEU A 362 25.46 31.41 9.28
N LYS A 363 26.10 31.13 10.41
CA LYS A 363 27.16 30.12 10.47
C LYS A 363 26.99 29.31 11.73
N SER A 364 27.11 28.00 11.59
CA SER A 364 27.22 27.10 12.74
C SER A 364 28.40 27.55 13.61
N LYS A 365 28.19 27.56 14.93
CA LYS A 365 29.23 27.89 15.92
C LYS A 365 30.10 26.68 16.27
N GLN A 366 29.74 25.50 15.76
CA GLN A 366 30.37 24.22 16.06
C GLN A 366 30.25 23.28 14.85
N GLU A 367 31.28 22.47 14.61
CA GLU A 367 31.21 21.37 13.64
C GLU A 367 30.88 20.10 14.42
N LEU A 368 29.69 19.53 14.19
CA LEU A 368 29.28 18.29 14.84
C LEU A 368 29.82 17.12 14.02
N THR A 369 30.85 16.47 14.54
CA THR A 369 31.55 15.36 13.86
C THR A 369 30.93 14.01 14.15
N SER A 370 30.14 13.88 15.22
CA SER A 370 29.46 12.64 15.54
C SER A 370 28.17 12.48 14.72
N GLN A 371 28.00 11.30 14.13
CA GLN A 371 26.75 10.92 13.47
C GLN A 371 25.56 10.81 14.44
N TYR A 372 25.83 10.78 15.74
CA TYR A 372 24.82 10.63 16.78
C TYR A 372 24.35 11.96 17.40
N ASP A 373 24.97 13.08 17.03
CA ASP A 373 24.58 14.38 17.57
C ASP A 373 23.19 14.79 17.06
N ASP A 374 22.34 15.22 17.98
CA ASP A 374 21.00 15.72 17.66
C ASP A 374 21.10 17.08 16.97
N ARG A 375 21.11 17.05 15.63
CA ARG A 375 21.20 18.25 14.80
C ARG A 375 19.88 19.03 14.70
N LEU A 376 18.74 18.36 14.93
CA LEU A 376 17.42 19.00 15.10
C LEU A 376 16.81 18.53 16.43
N ILE A 377 16.62 19.45 17.36
CA ILE A 377 16.06 19.18 18.69
C ILE A 377 14.70 19.88 18.80
N ILE A 378 13.66 19.14 19.16
CA ILE A 378 12.30 19.68 19.34
C ILE A 378 11.91 19.55 20.81
N LYS A 379 11.58 20.68 21.45
CA LYS A 379 11.17 20.78 22.86
C LYS A 379 9.94 21.67 22.97
N GLY A 380 8.76 21.06 22.88
CA GLY A 380 7.51 21.83 22.79
C GLY A 380 7.53 22.71 21.54
N SER A 381 7.39 24.03 21.73
CA SER A 381 7.44 25.00 20.63
C SER A 381 8.87 25.37 20.17
N LEU A 382 9.90 25.01 20.93
CA LEU A 382 11.28 25.29 20.58
C LEU A 382 11.84 24.24 19.62
N HIS A 383 12.33 24.69 18.47
CA HIS A 383 12.95 23.90 17.43
C HIS A 383 14.39 24.40 17.22
N GLN A 384 15.37 23.63 17.69
CA GLN A 384 16.78 23.99 17.63
C GLN A 384 17.46 23.26 16.48
N PHE A 385 17.95 24.03 15.52
CA PHE A 385 18.83 23.59 14.45
C PHE A 385 20.26 23.77 14.92
N LYS A 386 21.08 22.72 14.79
CA LYS A 386 22.48 22.70 15.18
C LYS A 386 23.31 22.09 14.08
N ASP A 387 24.23 22.87 13.51
CA ASP A 387 25.06 22.44 12.39
C ASP A 387 24.24 21.78 11.25
N LEU A 388 23.14 22.43 10.86
CA LEU A 388 22.25 21.98 9.79
C LEU A 388 22.21 22.93 8.60
N PRO A 389 22.10 22.41 7.37
CA PRO A 389 21.81 23.25 6.21
C PRO A 389 20.38 23.77 6.29
N LEU A 390 20.13 24.94 5.71
CA LEU A 390 18.80 25.58 5.69
C LEU A 390 17.75 24.70 5.00
N GLY A 391 18.14 23.88 4.02
CA GLY A 391 17.29 22.86 3.40
C GLY A 391 16.67 21.86 4.39
N SER A 392 17.21 21.73 5.62
CA SER A 392 16.59 20.93 6.68
C SER A 392 15.26 21.53 7.14
N LEU A 393 15.18 22.87 7.28
CA LEU A 393 13.95 23.58 7.62
C LEU A 393 12.90 23.36 6.54
N ILE A 394 13.30 23.57 5.28
CA ILE A 394 12.47 23.37 4.09
C ILE A 394 11.91 21.95 4.04
N THR A 395 12.75 20.95 4.32
CA THR A 395 12.34 19.55 4.37
C THR A 395 11.29 19.31 5.44
N GLN A 396 11.44 19.87 6.65
CA GLN A 396 10.45 19.70 7.72
C GLN A 396 9.10 20.34 7.38
N MET A 397 9.11 21.52 6.73
CA MET A 397 7.89 22.18 6.29
C MET A 397 7.20 21.40 5.17
N ASN A 398 7.95 20.95 4.16
CA ASN A 398 7.39 20.21 3.02
C ASN A 398 6.90 18.80 3.40
N ARG A 399 7.36 18.24 4.53
CA ARG A 399 6.84 16.97 5.07
C ARG A 399 5.40 17.03 5.56
N ARG A 400 4.80 18.22 5.67
CA ARG A 400 3.40 18.38 6.10
C ARG A 400 2.51 18.46 4.87
N ALA A 401 1.62 17.49 4.69
CA ALA A 401 0.75 17.41 3.51
C ALA A 401 -0.07 18.69 3.28
N ASP A 402 -0.44 19.39 4.36
CA ASP A 402 -1.28 20.59 4.33
C ASP A 402 -0.48 21.90 4.14
N ASN A 403 0.85 21.84 4.14
CA ASN A 403 1.68 23.03 3.92
C ASN A 403 1.82 23.35 2.42
N PRO A 404 1.84 24.65 2.03
CA PRO A 404 2.32 25.06 0.72
C PRO A 404 3.75 24.55 0.47
N TYR A 405 4.12 24.42 -0.80
CA TYR A 405 5.50 24.13 -1.17
C TYR A 405 6.42 25.24 -0.66
N VAL A 406 7.53 24.86 -0.05
CA VAL A 406 8.55 25.83 0.40
C VAL A 406 9.80 25.66 -0.45
N PHE A 407 10.23 26.72 -1.12
CA PHE A 407 11.47 26.79 -1.90
C PHE A 407 12.56 27.53 -1.11
N ASP A 408 13.82 27.14 -1.33
CA ASP A 408 14.99 27.85 -0.82
C ASP A 408 15.56 28.76 -1.92
N GLU A 409 15.47 30.07 -1.73
CA GLU A 409 16.08 31.09 -2.59
C GLU A 409 16.95 32.05 -1.77
N THR A 410 17.61 31.50 -0.75
CA THR A 410 18.46 32.29 0.15
C THR A 410 19.89 32.49 -0.36
N ASP A 411 20.29 31.75 -1.40
CA ASP A 411 21.68 31.55 -1.85
C ASP A 411 22.60 30.97 -0.77
N PHE A 412 22.07 30.51 0.37
CA PHE A 412 22.86 30.07 1.51
C PHE A 412 23.15 28.57 1.45
N THR A 413 24.43 28.21 1.44
CA THR A 413 24.88 26.82 1.28
C THR A 413 25.58 26.25 2.52
N GLY A 414 25.75 27.05 3.58
CA GLY A 414 26.41 26.64 4.81
C GLY A 414 25.49 25.89 5.78
N ASN A 415 26.09 25.42 6.87
CA ASN A 415 25.35 24.99 8.05
C ASN A 415 25.15 26.16 9.02
N LEU A 416 24.07 26.11 9.80
CA LEU A 416 23.69 27.15 10.75
C LEU A 416 23.21 26.56 12.08
N ASP A 417 23.18 27.44 13.09
CA ASP A 417 22.47 27.23 14.33
C ASP A 417 21.27 28.20 14.40
N MET A 418 20.07 27.69 14.67
CA MET A 418 18.84 28.50 14.82
C MET A 418 17.96 27.93 15.91
N ASP A 419 17.46 28.80 16.78
CA ASP A 419 16.45 28.48 17.79
C ASP A 419 15.13 29.11 17.35
N LEU A 420 14.27 28.31 16.71
CA LEU A 420 12.99 28.77 16.20
C LEU A 420 11.88 28.40 17.17
N ASN A 421 11.11 29.39 17.63
CA ASN A 421 10.01 29.19 18.57
C ASN A 421 8.65 29.37 17.86
N PHE A 422 7.96 28.27 17.61
CA PHE A 422 6.64 28.23 16.96
C PHE A 422 5.84 26.99 17.39
N SER A 423 4.51 27.05 17.28
CA SER A 423 3.62 26.06 17.90
C SER A 423 3.56 24.71 17.15
N SER A 424 3.63 24.74 15.83
CA SER A 424 3.49 23.57 14.95
C SER A 424 4.21 23.81 13.62
N TRP A 425 4.60 22.73 12.93
CA TRP A 425 5.14 22.80 11.58
C TRP A 425 4.13 23.27 10.52
N THR A 426 2.85 23.37 10.87
CA THR A 426 1.78 23.96 10.05
C THR A 426 1.49 25.42 10.40
N ASP A 427 2.12 25.96 11.46
CA ASP A 427 2.00 27.36 11.88
C ASP A 427 2.94 28.25 11.07
N ILE A 428 2.58 28.49 9.80
CA ILE A 428 3.41 29.24 8.84
C ILE A 428 3.72 30.66 9.36
N SER A 429 2.74 31.33 9.96
CA SER A 429 2.93 32.67 10.52
C SER A 429 3.90 32.68 11.71
N GLY A 430 3.79 31.69 12.61
CA GLY A 430 4.72 31.49 13.71
C GLY A 430 6.15 31.22 13.22
N ILE A 431 6.30 30.33 12.22
CA ILE A 431 7.60 30.04 11.60
C ILE A 431 8.19 31.30 10.97
N GLN A 432 7.40 32.04 10.18
CA GLN A 432 7.83 33.29 9.55
C GLN A 432 8.31 34.31 10.59
N LYS A 433 7.58 34.47 11.70
CA LYS A 433 7.98 35.36 12.80
C LYS A 433 9.29 34.91 13.45
N ALA A 434 9.48 33.61 13.67
CA ALA A 434 10.68 33.04 14.27
C ALA A 434 11.94 33.19 13.39
N LEU A 435 11.77 33.32 12.06
CA LEU A 435 12.86 33.49 11.10
C LEU A 435 13.42 34.92 11.04
N LYS A 436 12.60 35.94 11.35
CA LYS A 436 12.99 37.36 11.23
C LYS A 436 14.29 37.74 11.95
N PRO A 437 14.56 37.29 13.20
CA PRO A 437 15.81 37.60 13.89
C PRO A 437 17.07 37.09 13.16
N TYR A 438 16.92 36.08 12.30
CA TYR A 438 17.98 35.48 11.52
C TYR A 438 18.14 36.13 10.13
N GLY A 439 17.42 37.21 9.84
CA GLY A 439 17.45 37.85 8.52
C GLY A 439 16.85 36.98 7.42
N LEU A 440 15.89 36.12 7.80
CA LEU A 440 15.16 35.22 6.92
C LEU A 440 13.67 35.58 6.94
N ASP A 441 12.99 35.35 5.82
CA ASP A 441 11.54 35.55 5.71
C ASP A 441 10.94 34.53 4.73
N LEU A 442 9.65 34.25 4.91
CA LEU A 442 8.86 33.41 4.01
C LEU A 442 7.92 34.31 3.22
N LYS A 443 8.08 34.34 1.90
CA LYS A 443 7.22 35.13 1.01
C LYS A 443 6.25 34.22 0.27
N GLU A 444 4.99 34.61 0.22
CA GLU A 444 4.01 33.93 -0.63
C GLU A 444 4.16 34.37 -2.09
N GLU A 445 4.17 33.40 -3.00
CA GLU A 445 4.16 33.61 -4.44
C GLU A 445 3.24 32.60 -5.11
N GLU A 446 2.79 32.87 -6.33
CA GLU A 446 2.16 31.85 -7.18
C GLU A 446 3.19 31.27 -8.15
N ARG A 447 3.35 29.95 -8.15
CA ARG A 447 4.27 29.27 -9.06
C ARG A 447 3.65 28.04 -9.68
N LEU A 448 4.17 27.67 -10.86
CA LEU A 448 3.87 26.40 -11.49
C LEU A 448 4.75 25.33 -10.82
N VAL A 449 4.13 24.33 -10.21
CA VAL A 449 4.81 23.24 -9.50
C VAL A 449 4.38 21.89 -10.05
N ASP A 450 5.30 20.93 -10.08
CA ASP A 450 4.99 19.56 -10.46
C ASP A 450 4.36 18.82 -9.25
N LYS A 451 3.15 18.29 -9.47
CA LYS A 451 2.35 17.53 -8.49
C LYS A 451 2.18 16.10 -8.96
N PHE A 452 2.22 15.16 -8.03
CA PHE A 452 1.86 13.77 -8.30
C PHE A 452 0.39 13.55 -7.96
N VAL A 453 -0.45 13.50 -8.98
CA VAL A 453 -1.91 13.55 -8.85
C VAL A 453 -2.47 12.15 -9.04
N PHE A 454 -3.34 11.73 -8.13
CA PHE A 454 -4.16 10.54 -8.24
C PHE A 454 -5.62 10.96 -8.40
N THR A 455 -6.25 10.58 -9.52
CA THR A 455 -7.66 10.88 -9.80
C THR A 455 -8.44 9.58 -9.99
N GLU A 456 -9.52 9.37 -9.24
CA GLU A 456 -10.47 8.30 -9.54
C GLU A 456 -11.21 8.64 -10.84
N VAL A 457 -11.22 7.70 -11.79
CA VAL A 457 -11.98 7.86 -13.05
C VAL A 457 -13.41 7.42 -12.77
N GLU A 458 -14.42 8.22 -13.12
CA GLU A 458 -15.84 7.86 -12.89
C GLU A 458 -16.17 6.49 -13.52
N GLY A 459 -16.63 5.53 -12.70
CA GLY A 459 -16.85 4.12 -13.07
C GLY A 459 -15.69 3.17 -12.72
N GLY A 460 -14.50 3.72 -12.53
CA GLY A 460 -13.29 3.02 -12.11
C GLY A 460 -13.24 2.79 -10.60
N GLY A 461 -13.83 1.69 -10.12
CA GLY A 461 -13.63 1.22 -8.76
C GLY A 461 -12.85 -0.08 -8.74
N ILE A 462 -11.92 -0.21 -7.79
CA ILE A 462 -11.37 -1.52 -7.38
C ILE A 462 -12.57 -2.42 -7.06
N PRO A 463 -12.79 -3.55 -7.77
CA PRO A 463 -13.83 -4.51 -7.42
C PRO A 463 -13.57 -5.00 -5.99
N ASN A 464 -14.38 -4.51 -5.05
CA ASN A 464 -14.22 -4.84 -3.65
C ASN A 464 -14.51 -6.34 -3.46
N ASN A 465 -13.60 -7.11 -2.86
CA ASN A 465 -13.89 -8.49 -2.45
C ASN A 465 -15.09 -8.55 -1.49
N LYS A 466 -15.41 -7.44 -0.81
CA LYS A 466 -16.68 -7.28 -0.08
C LYS A 466 -17.91 -7.37 -0.98
N LEU A 467 -17.88 -6.90 -2.23
CA LEU A 467 -18.98 -7.07 -3.19
C LEU A 467 -19.11 -8.52 -3.64
N ILE A 468 -17.99 -9.24 -3.77
CA ILE A 468 -17.98 -10.68 -4.11
C ILE A 468 -18.54 -11.49 -2.92
N THR A 469 -18.06 -11.23 -1.71
CA THR A 469 -18.56 -11.87 -0.48
C THR A 469 -20.01 -11.47 -0.18
N GLU A 470 -20.41 -10.20 -0.34
CA GLU A 470 -21.79 -9.74 -0.16
C GLU A 470 -22.71 -10.30 -1.25
N ALA A 471 -22.26 -10.41 -2.51
CA ALA A 471 -23.02 -11.04 -3.59
C ALA A 471 -23.20 -12.54 -3.33
N ASN A 472 -22.14 -13.25 -2.94
CA ASN A 472 -22.19 -14.68 -2.61
C ASN A 472 -23.06 -14.93 -1.37
N THR A 473 -22.92 -14.12 -0.32
CA THR A 473 -23.73 -14.22 0.91
C THR A 473 -25.21 -13.92 0.62
N LYS A 474 -25.51 -12.89 -0.19
CA LYS A 474 -26.89 -12.62 -0.63
C LYS A 474 -27.45 -13.75 -1.49
N ARG A 475 -26.65 -14.35 -2.38
CA ARG A 475 -27.07 -15.46 -3.23
C ARG A 475 -27.36 -16.72 -2.42
N GLU A 476 -26.53 -17.06 -1.44
CA GLU A 476 -26.76 -18.18 -0.52
C GLU A 476 -28.02 -17.98 0.31
N ALA A 477 -28.22 -16.78 0.87
CA ALA A 477 -29.43 -16.43 1.63
C ALA A 477 -30.73 -16.46 0.79
N GLN A 478 -30.62 -16.39 -0.55
CA GLN A 478 -31.75 -16.31 -1.48
C GLN A 478 -31.97 -17.59 -2.30
N LYS A 479 -31.21 -18.67 -2.03
CA LYS A 479 -31.26 -19.92 -2.80
C LYS A 479 -32.69 -20.49 -2.89
N ASP A 480 -33.44 -20.41 -1.79
CA ASP A 480 -34.79 -20.97 -1.64
C ASP A 480 -35.94 -20.03 -2.05
N MET A 481 -35.64 -18.80 -2.49
CA MET A 481 -36.69 -17.89 -2.98
C MET A 481 -37.29 -18.42 -4.28
N LYS A 482 -38.62 -18.63 -4.28
CA LYS A 482 -39.41 -18.86 -5.51
C LYS A 482 -39.31 -17.64 -6.42
N GLY A 483 -39.20 -17.89 -7.72
CA GLY A 483 -39.13 -16.81 -8.70
C GLY A 483 -40.47 -16.08 -8.87
N PRO A 484 -40.46 -14.85 -9.41
CA PRO A 484 -41.67 -14.03 -9.54
C PRO A 484 -42.67 -14.62 -10.54
N SER A 485 -43.96 -14.48 -10.23
CA SER A 485 -45.09 -14.84 -11.11
C SER A 485 -45.16 -13.97 -12.36
N PRO A 486 -45.83 -14.42 -13.44
CA PRO A 486 -46.07 -13.59 -14.63
C PRO A 486 -46.72 -12.23 -14.30
N GLU A 487 -47.64 -12.20 -13.34
CA GLU A 487 -48.33 -10.99 -12.88
C GLU A 487 -47.35 -10.00 -12.23
N GLU A 488 -46.45 -10.48 -11.36
CA GLU A 488 -45.43 -9.65 -10.71
C GLU A 488 -44.44 -9.06 -11.72
N ASN A 489 -44.03 -9.86 -12.71
CA ASN A 489 -43.15 -9.39 -13.79
C ASN A 489 -43.81 -8.28 -14.63
N ASN A 490 -45.08 -8.47 -15.01
CA ASN A 490 -45.84 -7.50 -15.78
C ASN A 490 -46.08 -6.21 -14.99
N LEU A 491 -46.50 -6.34 -13.73
CA LEU A 491 -46.73 -5.21 -12.84
C LEU A 491 -45.44 -4.41 -12.63
N PHE A 492 -44.30 -5.09 -12.45
CA PHE A 492 -43.00 -4.45 -12.35
C PHE A 492 -42.71 -3.58 -13.57
N LEU A 493 -42.80 -4.11 -14.79
CA LEU A 493 -42.53 -3.35 -16.01
C LEU A 493 -43.51 -2.17 -16.20
N MET A 494 -44.79 -2.36 -15.85
CA MET A 494 -45.82 -1.31 -15.92
C MET A 494 -45.54 -0.15 -14.96
N MET A 495 -45.03 -0.44 -13.77
CA MET A 495 -44.66 0.58 -12.78
C MET A 495 -43.30 1.20 -13.09
N ASN A 496 -42.35 0.40 -13.57
CA ASN A 496 -40.98 0.84 -13.82
C ASN A 496 -40.91 1.88 -14.94
N LYS A 497 -41.69 1.73 -16.01
CA LYS A 497 -41.77 2.73 -17.10
C LYS A 497 -42.26 4.11 -16.66
N LYS A 498 -42.89 4.22 -15.48
CA LYS A 498 -43.35 5.51 -14.91
C LYS A 498 -42.28 6.18 -14.04
N LYS A 499 -41.16 5.50 -13.76
CA LYS A 499 -40.11 6.05 -12.88
C LYS A 499 -39.25 7.09 -13.61
N PRO A 500 -38.80 8.15 -12.92
CA PRO A 500 -37.90 9.14 -13.51
C PRO A 500 -36.61 8.53 -14.08
N GLY A 501 -36.26 8.94 -15.30
CA GLY A 501 -35.06 8.50 -16.01
C GLY A 501 -35.16 7.11 -16.65
N VAL A 502 -36.29 6.42 -16.54
CA VAL A 502 -36.54 5.17 -17.28
C VAL A 502 -37.09 5.50 -18.67
N VAL A 503 -36.44 4.98 -19.70
CA VAL A 503 -36.85 5.09 -21.11
C VAL A 503 -37.32 3.73 -21.58
N THR A 504 -38.42 3.68 -22.34
CA THR A 504 -38.95 2.45 -22.97
C THR A 504 -38.76 2.53 -24.47
N LEU A 505 -38.12 1.52 -25.05
CA LEU A 505 -37.92 1.37 -26.49
C LEU A 505 -39.13 0.69 -27.16
N PRO A 506 -39.31 0.81 -28.49
CA PRO A 506 -40.39 0.16 -29.22
C PRO A 506 -40.42 -1.38 -29.06
N SER A 507 -39.27 -2.01 -28.83
CA SER A 507 -39.16 -3.46 -28.56
C SER A 507 -39.80 -3.87 -27.23
N GLY A 508 -40.05 -2.92 -26.34
CA GLY A 508 -40.47 -3.13 -24.95
C GLY A 508 -39.30 -3.12 -23.96
N LEU A 509 -38.04 -3.10 -24.42
CA LEU A 509 -36.87 -2.94 -23.56
C LEU A 509 -36.97 -1.62 -22.80
N GLN A 510 -36.79 -1.65 -21.48
CA GLN A 510 -36.65 -0.43 -20.70
C GLN A 510 -35.21 -0.28 -20.24
N TYR A 511 -34.72 0.94 -20.15
CA TYR A 511 -33.40 1.21 -19.58
C TYR A 511 -33.40 2.50 -18.78
N LYS A 512 -32.43 2.61 -17.89
CA LYS A 512 -32.07 3.83 -17.18
C LYS A 512 -30.57 4.03 -17.29
N ILE A 513 -30.16 5.20 -17.75
CA ILE A 513 -28.76 5.59 -17.79
C ILE A 513 -28.35 5.96 -16.36
N ILE A 514 -27.37 5.25 -15.81
CA ILE A 514 -26.76 5.59 -14.52
C ILE A 514 -25.57 6.52 -14.77
N PHE A 515 -24.77 6.18 -15.78
CA PHE A 515 -23.65 6.97 -16.24
C PHE A 515 -23.54 6.90 -17.77
N GLN A 516 -23.33 8.04 -18.41
CA GLN A 516 -23.22 8.14 -19.87
C GLN A 516 -21.76 8.24 -20.27
N GLY A 517 -21.24 7.15 -20.85
CA GLY A 517 -19.89 7.10 -21.41
C GLY A 517 -19.75 7.98 -22.65
N LYS A 518 -18.51 8.34 -22.98
CA LYS A 518 -18.15 9.18 -24.14
C LYS A 518 -17.46 8.40 -25.27
N GLY A 519 -17.30 7.08 -25.12
CA GLY A 519 -16.69 6.25 -26.14
C GLY A 519 -17.61 5.93 -27.32
N ILE A 520 -17.03 5.26 -28.32
CA ILE A 520 -17.80 4.75 -29.46
C ILE A 520 -18.81 3.68 -29.01
N LYS A 521 -19.87 3.49 -29.79
CA LYS A 521 -20.87 2.44 -29.55
C LYS A 521 -20.45 1.17 -30.30
N PRO A 522 -20.62 -0.02 -29.69
CA PRO A 522 -20.31 -1.28 -30.36
C PRO A 522 -21.28 -1.54 -31.53
N GLY A 523 -20.74 -2.05 -32.63
CA GLY A 523 -21.51 -2.63 -33.72
C GLY A 523 -22.04 -4.03 -33.37
N LEU A 524 -22.91 -4.56 -34.22
CA LEU A 524 -23.58 -5.84 -34.00
C LEU A 524 -22.60 -7.03 -33.90
N THR A 525 -21.51 -7.00 -34.66
CA THR A 525 -20.51 -8.08 -34.70
C THR A 525 -19.34 -7.87 -33.74
N ASP A 526 -19.36 -6.77 -32.97
CA ASP A 526 -18.24 -6.43 -32.10
C ASP A 526 -18.16 -7.36 -30.89
N LYS A 527 -16.92 -7.56 -30.43
CA LYS A 527 -16.63 -8.21 -29.16
C LYS A 527 -16.49 -7.13 -28.10
N VAL A 528 -17.16 -7.26 -26.96
CA VAL A 528 -17.15 -6.27 -25.89
C VAL A 528 -16.74 -6.88 -24.56
N SER A 529 -16.16 -6.06 -23.70
CA SER A 529 -15.88 -6.39 -22.29
C SER A 529 -16.82 -5.59 -21.41
N VAL A 530 -17.51 -6.26 -20.48
CA VAL A 530 -18.48 -5.63 -19.58
C VAL A 530 -18.31 -6.12 -18.15
N ASN A 531 -18.64 -5.25 -17.18
CA ASN A 531 -19.07 -5.72 -15.87
C ASN A 531 -20.60 -5.82 -15.86
N TYR A 532 -21.15 -6.84 -15.21
CA TYR A 532 -22.59 -6.94 -15.07
C TYR A 532 -23.04 -7.65 -13.80
N THR A 533 -24.24 -7.32 -13.35
CA THR A 533 -24.99 -8.08 -12.34
C THR A 533 -26.44 -8.24 -12.79
N GLY A 534 -26.92 -9.48 -12.84
CA GLY A 534 -28.27 -9.86 -13.27
C GLY A 534 -29.15 -10.32 -12.11
N THR A 535 -30.35 -9.75 -12.02
CA THR A 535 -31.35 -10.04 -10.98
C THR A 535 -32.75 -10.27 -11.54
N LEU A 536 -33.57 -11.06 -10.83
CA LEU A 536 -35.02 -11.16 -11.05
C LEU A 536 -35.73 -9.95 -10.41
N VAL A 537 -37.01 -9.72 -10.73
CA VAL A 537 -37.77 -8.57 -10.20
C VAL A 537 -37.96 -8.60 -8.67
N ASN A 538 -37.80 -9.77 -8.04
CA ASN A 538 -37.80 -9.92 -6.57
C ASN A 538 -36.40 -9.69 -5.94
N GLY A 539 -35.40 -9.29 -6.72
CA GLY A 539 -34.04 -9.03 -6.27
C GLY A 539 -33.10 -10.23 -6.23
N LYS A 540 -33.56 -11.44 -6.57
CA LYS A 540 -32.71 -12.65 -6.60
C LYS A 540 -31.64 -12.52 -7.68
N ILE A 541 -30.37 -12.57 -7.28
CA ILE A 541 -29.21 -12.57 -8.20
C ILE A 541 -29.09 -13.94 -8.87
N PHE A 542 -28.98 -13.97 -10.21
CA PHE A 542 -28.75 -15.20 -10.97
C PHE A 542 -27.42 -15.23 -11.72
N GLY A 543 -26.68 -14.11 -11.79
CA GLY A 543 -25.32 -14.09 -12.34
C GLY A 543 -24.66 -12.72 -12.20
N SER A 544 -23.34 -12.70 -12.03
CA SER A 544 -22.53 -11.48 -11.98
C SER A 544 -21.13 -11.72 -12.51
N SER A 545 -20.55 -10.77 -13.24
CA SER A 545 -19.14 -10.84 -13.69
C SER A 545 -18.17 -10.78 -12.51
N SER A 546 -18.57 -10.13 -11.40
CA SER A 546 -17.77 -10.05 -10.18
C SER A 546 -17.50 -11.40 -9.53
N GLU A 547 -18.29 -12.45 -9.81
CA GLU A 547 -18.09 -13.79 -9.23
C GLU A 547 -16.73 -14.41 -9.60
N ASN A 548 -16.19 -14.04 -10.77
CA ASN A 548 -14.91 -14.52 -11.26
C ASN A 548 -13.78 -13.49 -11.12
N GLY A 549 -14.06 -12.34 -10.49
CA GLY A 549 -13.09 -11.24 -10.32
C GLY A 549 -12.62 -10.58 -11.63
N LEU A 550 -13.24 -10.92 -12.77
CA LEU A 550 -12.83 -10.47 -14.10
C LEU A 550 -14.05 -9.96 -14.89
N PRO A 551 -13.89 -8.92 -15.72
CA PRO A 551 -14.91 -8.52 -16.68
C PRO A 551 -15.29 -9.65 -17.62
N TYR A 552 -16.57 -9.70 -18.01
CA TYR A 552 -17.08 -10.73 -18.91
C TYR A 552 -16.97 -10.28 -20.36
N VAL A 553 -16.50 -11.18 -21.22
CA VAL A 553 -16.27 -10.90 -22.64
C VAL A 553 -17.27 -11.64 -23.51
N LEU A 554 -17.98 -10.90 -24.36
CA LEU A 554 -19.13 -11.36 -25.14
C LEU A 554 -19.11 -10.78 -26.55
N TYR A 555 -19.69 -11.52 -27.50
CA TYR A 555 -20.02 -11.01 -28.83
C TYR A 555 -21.43 -10.45 -28.82
N VAL A 556 -21.63 -9.24 -29.35
CA VAL A 556 -22.92 -8.52 -29.28
C VAL A 556 -24.07 -9.29 -29.98
N ASP A 557 -23.76 -10.01 -31.06
CA ASP A 557 -24.71 -10.83 -31.84
C ASP A 557 -25.05 -12.20 -31.23
N LYS A 558 -24.33 -12.63 -30.18
CA LYS A 558 -24.54 -13.94 -29.52
C LYS A 558 -25.31 -13.84 -28.21
N LEU A 559 -25.94 -12.70 -27.93
CA LEU A 559 -26.64 -12.41 -26.68
C LEU A 559 -28.16 -12.47 -26.85
N MET A 560 -28.88 -12.39 -25.74
CA MET A 560 -30.33 -12.19 -25.77
C MET A 560 -30.67 -10.83 -26.38
N LYS A 561 -31.83 -10.76 -27.06
CA LYS A 561 -32.25 -9.59 -27.85
C LYS A 561 -32.16 -8.28 -27.07
N GLY A 562 -32.56 -8.27 -25.79
CA GLY A 562 -32.48 -7.08 -24.96
C GLY A 562 -31.05 -6.58 -24.69
N TRP A 563 -30.08 -7.49 -24.55
CA TRP A 563 -28.67 -7.13 -24.41
C TRP A 563 -28.08 -6.59 -25.72
N THR A 564 -28.36 -7.26 -26.83
CA THR A 564 -27.91 -6.85 -28.17
C THR A 564 -28.42 -5.45 -28.51
N GLU A 565 -29.68 -5.15 -28.21
CA GLU A 565 -30.26 -3.82 -28.42
C GLU A 565 -29.65 -2.77 -27.49
N ALA A 566 -29.52 -3.07 -26.19
CA ALA A 566 -28.94 -2.15 -25.22
C ALA A 566 -27.49 -1.77 -25.55
N LEU A 567 -26.63 -2.76 -25.81
CA LEU A 567 -25.21 -2.53 -26.04
C LEU A 567 -24.95 -1.62 -27.24
N GLN A 568 -25.69 -1.79 -28.34
CA GLN A 568 -25.56 -0.93 -29.52
C GLN A 568 -25.99 0.53 -29.28
N LEU A 569 -26.72 0.80 -28.19
CA LEU A 569 -27.08 2.15 -27.77
C LEU A 569 -26.12 2.73 -26.74
N MET A 570 -25.39 1.88 -26.01
CA MET A 570 -24.41 2.25 -24.98
C MET A 570 -23.08 2.69 -25.61
N SER A 571 -22.62 3.88 -25.22
CA SER A 571 -21.24 4.30 -25.49
C SER A 571 -20.27 3.56 -24.57
N VAL A 572 -19.09 3.20 -25.05
CA VAL A 572 -18.02 2.69 -24.17
C VAL A 572 -17.78 3.65 -23.00
N GLY A 573 -17.65 3.08 -21.80
CA GLY A 573 -17.62 3.76 -20.50
C GLY A 573 -19.00 4.01 -19.88
N SER A 574 -20.11 3.64 -20.52
CA SER A 574 -21.45 3.84 -19.95
C SER A 574 -21.80 2.79 -18.91
N LYS A 575 -22.59 3.19 -17.91
CA LYS A 575 -23.23 2.30 -16.95
C LYS A 575 -24.75 2.44 -17.02
N TRP A 576 -25.45 1.38 -17.37
CA TRP A 576 -26.90 1.37 -17.54
C TRP A 576 -27.52 0.32 -16.63
N VAL A 577 -28.77 0.57 -16.20
CA VAL A 577 -29.66 -0.50 -15.74
C VAL A 577 -30.65 -0.78 -16.85
N ILE A 578 -30.71 -2.02 -17.32
CA ILE A 578 -31.67 -2.46 -18.33
C ILE A 578 -32.67 -3.43 -17.72
N TYR A 579 -33.93 -3.29 -18.12
CA TYR A 579 -35.05 -4.12 -17.69
C TYR A 579 -35.62 -4.81 -18.91
N ILE A 580 -35.35 -6.11 -19.02
CA ILE A 580 -35.58 -6.91 -20.22
C ILE A 580 -36.85 -7.74 -20.01
N PRO A 581 -37.95 -7.45 -20.73
CA PRO A 581 -39.13 -8.28 -20.73
C PRO A 581 -38.82 -9.70 -21.22
N ALA A 582 -39.61 -10.68 -20.78
CA ALA A 582 -39.34 -12.10 -21.04
C ALA A 582 -39.15 -12.44 -22.53
N ASN A 583 -39.92 -11.81 -23.43
CA ASN A 583 -39.84 -12.02 -24.88
C ASN A 583 -38.52 -11.51 -25.51
N LEU A 584 -37.78 -10.65 -24.82
CA LEU A 584 -36.44 -10.18 -25.20
C LEU A 584 -35.30 -10.88 -24.42
N ALA A 585 -35.67 -11.77 -23.49
CA ALA A 585 -34.78 -12.59 -22.67
C ALA A 585 -34.93 -14.08 -23.04
N TYR A 586 -35.27 -14.94 -22.07
CA TYR A 586 -35.39 -16.39 -22.24
C TYR A 586 -36.83 -16.89 -22.53
N GLY A 587 -37.84 -16.01 -22.51
CA GLY A 587 -39.23 -16.39 -22.81
C GLY A 587 -39.75 -17.54 -21.94
N LYS A 588 -40.41 -18.53 -22.56
CA LYS A 588 -41.04 -19.68 -21.88
C LYS A 588 -40.05 -20.74 -21.37
N GLY A 589 -38.76 -20.67 -21.72
CA GLY A 589 -37.78 -21.70 -21.36
C GLY A 589 -36.39 -21.13 -21.06
N SER A 590 -35.82 -21.52 -19.92
CA SER A 590 -34.42 -21.23 -19.58
C SER A 590 -33.63 -22.53 -19.45
N ASN A 591 -32.42 -22.57 -20.03
CA ASN A 591 -31.52 -23.72 -19.94
C ASN A 591 -30.77 -23.84 -18.60
N SER A 592 -30.86 -22.83 -17.72
CA SER A 592 -30.01 -22.75 -16.52
C SER A 592 -30.65 -23.25 -15.23
N GLY A 593 -31.94 -23.59 -15.22
CA GLY A 593 -32.69 -23.99 -14.01
C GLY A 593 -32.85 -22.89 -12.94
N GLN A 594 -32.05 -21.81 -12.99
CA GLN A 594 -32.02 -20.71 -12.02
C GLN A 594 -32.99 -19.57 -12.36
N ILE A 595 -33.43 -19.48 -13.62
CA ILE A 595 -34.33 -18.43 -14.12
C ILE A 595 -35.69 -19.07 -14.47
N PRO A 596 -36.79 -18.70 -13.78
CA PRO A 596 -38.12 -19.23 -14.08
C PRO A 596 -38.61 -18.84 -15.50
N PRO A 597 -39.52 -19.63 -16.09
CA PRO A 597 -40.21 -19.25 -17.31
C PRO A 597 -40.89 -17.87 -17.21
N ASN A 598 -40.87 -17.13 -18.31
CA ASN A 598 -41.49 -15.80 -18.45
C ASN A 598 -40.96 -14.73 -17.48
N SER A 599 -39.73 -14.88 -16.99
CA SER A 599 -39.11 -13.88 -16.10
C SER A 599 -38.69 -12.61 -16.84
N THR A 600 -38.95 -11.46 -16.21
CA THR A 600 -38.30 -10.18 -16.53
C THR A 600 -36.94 -10.15 -15.84
N LEU A 601 -35.90 -9.76 -16.58
CA LEU A 601 -34.54 -9.71 -16.07
C LEU A 601 -34.08 -8.26 -15.91
N ILE A 602 -33.38 -7.97 -14.83
CA ILE A 602 -32.82 -6.65 -14.55
C ILE A 602 -31.30 -6.80 -14.56
N PHE A 603 -30.62 -6.04 -15.40
CA PHE A 603 -29.16 -6.02 -15.45
C PHE A 603 -28.63 -4.63 -15.17
N GLU A 604 -27.69 -4.54 -14.24
CA GLU A 604 -26.75 -3.43 -14.19
C GLU A 604 -25.56 -3.80 -15.06
N ILE A 605 -25.25 -2.98 -16.05
CA ILE A 605 -24.21 -3.22 -17.05
C ILE A 605 -23.28 -2.03 -17.12
N GLU A 606 -21.99 -2.28 -17.07
CA GLU A 606 -20.95 -1.32 -17.36
C GLU A 606 -20.17 -1.78 -18.59
N LEU A 607 -20.23 -1.00 -19.67
CA LEU A 607 -19.54 -1.31 -20.92
C LEU A 607 -18.12 -0.75 -20.86
N LEU A 608 -17.11 -1.62 -20.70
CA LEU A 608 -15.74 -1.20 -20.46
C LEU A 608 -14.98 -0.88 -21.74
N GLN A 609 -15.08 -1.73 -22.76
CA GLN A 609 -14.40 -1.53 -24.04
C GLN A 609 -14.97 -2.42 -25.16
N ILE A 610 -14.65 -2.05 -26.41
CA ILE A 610 -14.75 -2.91 -27.59
C ILE A 610 -13.38 -3.56 -27.81
N ILE A 611 -13.36 -4.88 -27.89
CA ILE A 611 -12.17 -5.70 -28.16
C ILE A 611 -12.08 -5.87 -29.69
N LYS A 612 -10.96 -5.41 -30.26
CA LYS A 612 -10.66 -5.57 -31.68
C LYS A 612 -9.90 -6.85 -31.96
#